data_AF-A0A0K6IKT6-F1
#
_entry.id   AF-A0A0K6IKT6-F1
#
_cell.length_a   1.000
_cell.length_b   1.000
_cell.length_c   1.000
_cell.angle_alpha   90.00
_cell.angle_beta   90.00
_cell.angle_gamma   90.00
#
_symmetry.space_group_name_H-M   'P 1'
#
loop_
_entity.id
_entity.type
_entity.pdbx_description
1 polymer ?
#
loop_
_entity_poly.entity_id
_entity_poly.type
_entity_poly.pdbx_seq_one_letter_code
_entity_poly.pdbx_strand_id
1 'polypeptide(L)' 'MKKTLKPILEGLAVGCVFVSITMLFEIPMYMSLIIGALAALGGYRNSVKMDKAKAEKAAAAEKKND' A
#
# COMPACT_ATOMS: atom_id res chain seq x y z
N MET A 1 -6.55 20.41 0.15
CA MET A 1 -5.70 19.70 -0.83
C MET A 1 -6.24 18.30 -1.05
N LYS A 2 -6.35 17.88 -2.31
CA LYS A 2 -7.10 16.70 -2.80
C LYS A 2 -6.72 15.43 -2.02
N LYS A 3 -7.70 14.76 -1.39
CA LYS A 3 -7.57 13.56 -0.53
C LYS A 3 -6.82 12.37 -1.19
N THR A 4 -6.59 12.41 -2.49
CA THR A 4 -5.92 11.38 -3.29
C THR A 4 -4.38 11.42 -3.21
N LEU A 5 -3.77 12.56 -2.90
CA LEU A 5 -2.31 12.71 -2.92
C LEU A 5 -1.61 12.21 -1.64
N LYS A 6 -2.36 12.10 -0.54
CA LYS A 6 -1.86 11.66 0.76
C LYS A 6 -1.23 10.25 0.74
N PRO A 7 -1.89 9.21 0.19
CA PRO A 7 -1.29 7.87 0.13
C PRO A 7 -0.07 7.80 -0.78
N ILE A 8 -0.01 8.65 -1.83
CA ILE A 8 1.15 8.72 -2.72
C ILE A 8 2.35 9.34 -1.98
N LEU A 9 2.13 10.40 -1.20
CA LEU A 9 3.18 11.02 -0.39
C LEU A 9 3.72 10.06 0.69
N GLU A 10 2.84 9.33 1.37
CA GLU A 10 3.22 8.32 2.37
C GLU A 10 3.99 7.17 1.71
N GLY A 11 3.53 6.68 0.55
CA GLY A 11 4.23 5.66 -0.22
C GLY A 11 5.61 6.13 -0.73
N LEU A 12 5.73 7.38 -1.16
CA LEU A 12 7.00 7.98 -1.59
C LEU A 12 7.99 8.09 -0.42
N ALA A 13 7.53 8.52 0.75
CA ALA A 13 8.37 8.63 1.95
C ALA A 13 8.91 7.26 2.38
N VAL A 14 8.06 6.23 2.39
CA VAL A 14 8.48 4.85 2.68
C VAL A 14 9.46 4.33 1.63
N GLY A 15 9.24 4.64 0.34
CA GLY A 15 10.15 4.31 -0.75
C GLY A 15 11.53 4.96 -0.59
N CYS A 16 11.60 6.23 -0.20
CA CYS A 16 12.87 6.91 0.08
C CYS A 16 13.64 6.25 1.23
N VAL A 17 12.96 5.88 2.32
CA VAL A 17 13.61 5.17 3.45
C VAL A 17 14.12 3.80 2.99
N PHE A 18 13.34 3.09 2.18
CA PHE A 18 13.73 1.80 1.63
C PHE A 18 15.00 1.90 0.76
N VAL A 19 15.09 2.90 -0.12
CA VAL A 19 16.27 3.15 -0.95
C VAL A 19 17.49 3.45 -0.08
N SER A 20 17.34 4.31 0.93
CA SER A 20 18.42 4.62 1.87
C SER A 20 18.93 3.37 2.60
N ILE A 21 18.03 2.47 3.04
CA ILE A 21 18.41 1.19 3.66
C ILE A 21 19.15 0.30 2.68
N THR A 22 18.68 0.19 1.43
CA THR A 22 19.34 -0.64 0.42
C THR A 22 20.76 -0.16 0.09
N MET A 23 20.99 1.15 0.11
CA MET A 23 22.35 1.72 -0.02
C MET A 23 23.19 1.48 1.24
N LEU A 24 22.61 1.61 2.43
CA LEU A 24 23.32 1.43 3.70
C LEU A 24 23.84 0.00 3.91
N PHE A 25 23.13 -1.00 3.38
CA PHE A 25 23.45 -2.42 3.51
C PHE A 25 24.04 -3.04 2.23
N GLU A 26 24.43 -2.21 1.25
CA GLU A 26 24.90 -2.65 -0.09
C GLU A 26 24.03 -3.78 -0.69
N ILE A 27 22.71 -3.68 -0.49
CA ILE A 27 21.80 -4.72 -0.97
C ILE A 27 21.84 -4.67 -2.50
N PRO A 28 22.23 -5.79 -3.16
CA PRO A 28 22.31 -5.83 -4.61
C PRO A 28 20.99 -5.38 -5.23
N MET A 29 21.02 -4.56 -6.28
CA MET A 29 19.83 -4.00 -6.93
C MET A 29 18.76 -5.04 -7.32
N TYR A 30 19.18 -6.28 -7.58
CA TYR A 30 18.27 -7.40 -7.81
C TYR A 30 17.42 -7.77 -6.57
N MET A 31 18.02 -7.75 -5.38
CA MET A 31 17.34 -8.06 -4.11
C MET A 31 16.37 -6.95 -3.71
N SER A 32 16.75 -5.68 -3.91
CA SER A 32 15.85 -4.55 -3.65
C SER A 32 14.61 -4.58 -4.56
N LEU A 33 14.77 -5.01 -5.80
CA LEU A 33 13.69 -5.17 -6.77
C LEU A 33 12.70 -6.28 -6.36
N ILE A 34 13.21 -7.42 -5.86
CA ILE A 34 12.36 -8.50 -5.32
C ILE A 34 11.57 -8.03 -4.10
N ILE A 35 12.23 -7.35 -3.15
CA ILE A 35 11.55 -6.86 -1.95
C ILE A 35 10.48 -5.82 -2.31
N GLY A 36 10.79 -4.90 -3.24
CA GLY A 36 9.83 -3.94 -3.76
C GLY A 36 8.62 -4.60 -4.43
N ALA A 37 8.85 -5.62 -5.27
CA ALA A 37 7.79 -6.37 -5.93
C ALA A 37 6.90 -7.13 -4.93
N LEU A 38 7.50 -7.77 -3.91
CA LEU A 38 6.76 -8.46 -2.86
C LEU A 38 5.94 -7.48 -2.00
N ALA A 39 6.51 -6.31 -1.67
CA ALA A 39 5.80 -5.27 -0.92
C ALA A 39 4.61 -4.71 -1.72
N ALA A 40 4.79 -4.48 -3.03
CA ALA A 40 3.72 -4.02 -3.90
C ALA A 40 2.61 -5.08 -4.07
N LEU A 41 2.98 -6.35 -4.30
CA LEU A 41 2.02 -7.44 -4.41
C LEU A 41 1.27 -7.70 -3.09
N GLY A 42 1.97 -7.67 -1.96
CA GLY A 42 1.38 -7.80 -0.63
C GLY A 42 0.44 -6.63 -0.31
N GLY A 43 0.87 -5.40 -0.59
CA GLY A 43 0.07 -4.19 -0.44
C GLY A 43 -1.19 -4.20 -1.30
N TYR A 44 -1.08 -4.58 -2.57
CA TYR A 44 -2.21 -4.69 -3.50
C TYR A 44 -3.25 -5.73 -3.05
N ARG A 45 -2.80 -6.91 -2.61
CA ARG A 45 -3.71 -7.94 -2.07
C ARG A 45 -4.42 -7.47 -0.80
N ASN A 46 -3.74 -6.70 0.05
CA ASN A 46 -4.31 -6.17 1.28
C ASN A 46 -5.31 -5.03 1.02
N SER A 47 -5.03 -4.13 0.07
CA SER A 47 -5.96 -3.05 -0.29
C SER A 47 -7.26 -3.57 -0.89
N VAL A 48 -7.19 -4.57 -1.80
CA VAL A 48 -8.38 -5.19 -2.40
C VAL A 48 -9.29 -5.84 -1.35
N LYS A 49 -8.72 -6.54 -0.37
CA LYS A 49 -9.49 -7.16 0.72
C LYS A 49 -10.18 -6.10 1.59
N MET A 50 -9.50 -4.99 1.84
CA MET A 50 -10.02 -3.90 2.65
C MET A 50 -11.13 -3.14 1.93
N ASP A 51 -11.00 -2.89 0.63
CA ASP A 51 -12.04 -2.25 -0.20
C ASP A 51 -13.29 -3.13 -0.29
N LYS A 52 -13.13 -4.45 -0.44
CA LYS A 52 -14.26 -5.40 -0.42
C LYS A 52 -15.01 -5.39 0.91
N ALA A 53 -14.28 -5.44 2.03
CA ALA A 53 -14.87 -5.37 3.37
C ALA A 53 -15.57 -4.02 3.63
N LYS A 54 -15.06 -2.93 3.06
CA LYS A 54 -15.67 -1.60 3.15
C LYS A 54 -16.97 -1.51 2.34
N ALA A 55 -17.00 -2.12 1.15
CA ALA A 55 -18.20 -2.21 0.31
C ALA A 55 -19.28 -3.10 0.95
N GLU A 56 -18.90 -4.25 1.54
CA GLU A 56 -19.84 -5.11 2.26
C GLU A 56 -20.42 -4.42 3.50
N LYS A 57 -19.61 -3.67 4.26
CA LYS A 57 -20.10 -2.87 5.39
C LYS A 57 -21.02 -1.74 4.94
N ALA A 58 -20.73 -1.08 3.82
CA ALA A 58 -21.60 -0.04 3.28
C ALA A 58 -22.96 -0.63 2.85
N ALA A 59 -22.97 -1.76 2.14
CA ALA A 59 -24.19 -2.44 1.73
C ALA A 59 -25.02 -2.98 2.91
N ALA A 60 -24.37 -3.44 3.98
CA ALA A 60 -25.04 -3.89 5.20
C ALA A 60 -25.63 -2.72 6.03
N ALA A 61 -25.04 -1.52 5.95
CA ALA A 61 -25.55 -0.33 6.62
C ALA A 61 -26.75 0.29 5.89
N GLU A 62 -26.81 0.17 4.56
CA GLU A 62 -27.94 0.60 3.73
C GLU A 62 -29.18 -0.25 4.02
N LYS A 63 -29.03 -1.59 4.05
CA LYS A 63 -30.11 -2.53 4.39
C LYS A 63 -30.67 -2.44 5.81
N LYS A 64 -30.02 -1.70 6.72
CA LYS A 64 -30.47 -1.53 8.12
C LYS A 64 -31.30 -0.24 8.33
N ASN A 65 -31.37 0.62 7.31
CA ASN A 65 -32.12 1.89 7.35
C ASN A 65 -33.39 1.87 6.46
N ASP A 66 -33.68 0.76 5.77
CA ASP A 66 -34.98 0.42 5.16
C ASP A 66 -35.75 -0.54 6.09
#